data_AF-A0A6B0Z0A1-F1
#
_entry.id   AF-A0A6B0Z0A1-F1
#
_cell.length_a   1.000
_cell.length_b   1.000
_cell.length_c   1.000
_cell.angle_alpha   90.00
_cell.angle_beta   90.00
_cell.angle_gamma   90.00
#
_symmetry.space_group_name_H-M   'P 1'
#
loop_
_entity.id
_entity.type
_entity.pdbx_description
1 polymer ?
#
loop_
_entity_poly.entity_id
_entity_poly.type
_entity_poly.pdbx_seq_one_letter_code
_entity_poly.pdbx_strand_id
1 'polypeptide(L)'
;MTQDHIHLSTGHEVGRMAYGTGPVPFVRTSDIANWEIKVDPKQAVSTDVYARYSSRQDVAANDLLLVRDGTYLIGTLGLVTDDDLPMLYQSHIVRLRALPRSPLSPHLLLVLMQSPIYQGQLRARQFTADIIDSLGDRYLDAVLPVPQSVAERERLEDGVRAIVEERSRLRTKLKSIAAFPSGRHPSEDQNVNDAYRLRRLGFQVEGSMLTNRDLIPKRYNPALDSTISSLSKDYEFVSLGNLVNSGAIEWSTGFEVGKMAYGTGPIPFIRSSDLTNWELKRDPKHSVSEDIWSSTNAKADVEAYDVLLVRDGTYLVGESAMVMPGDVPLLFAGGLYRFRVIDESQCSPFLLLAMFQTDIVRQQIRSRQFTRDIIDTVGKRIFDVLLPFPRDKAIAKEIARETRVAIERRDALRGMVNDLAGSVHPP
;
A
#
# COMPACT_ATOMS: atom_id res chain seq x y z
N MET A 1 -28.43 -2.85 -17.15
CA MET A 1 -27.94 -1.78 -18.05
C MET A 1 -27.63 -2.41 -19.40
N THR A 2 -27.94 -1.75 -20.51
CA THR A 2 -27.57 -2.26 -21.84
C THR A 2 -26.05 -2.15 -22.06
N GLN A 3 -25.51 -2.95 -22.98
CA GLN A 3 -24.09 -2.90 -23.39
C GLN A 3 -23.65 -1.52 -23.94
N ASP A 4 -24.60 -0.62 -24.19
CA ASP A 4 -24.37 0.73 -24.72
C ASP A 4 -23.92 1.76 -23.66
N HIS A 5 -24.03 1.43 -22.37
CA HIS A 5 -23.70 2.37 -21.28
C HIS A 5 -22.42 2.01 -20.52
N ILE A 6 -22.18 0.73 -20.25
CA ILE A 6 -20.98 0.29 -19.54
C ILE A 6 -20.33 -0.84 -20.35
N HIS A 7 -19.04 -0.66 -20.65
CA HIS A 7 -18.23 -1.70 -21.26
C HIS A 7 -17.46 -2.48 -20.18
N LEU A 8 -17.52 -3.81 -20.25
CA LEU A 8 -16.88 -4.71 -19.31
C LEU A 8 -15.76 -5.47 -19.99
N SER A 9 -14.62 -5.61 -19.32
CA SER A 9 -13.53 -6.47 -19.79
C SER A 9 -12.78 -7.09 -18.62
N THR A 10 -12.25 -8.30 -18.80
CA THR A 10 -11.47 -8.99 -17.77
C THR A 10 -9.97 -8.90 -18.08
N GLY A 11 -9.16 -8.88 -17.02
CA GLY A 11 -7.71 -8.90 -17.14
C GLY A 11 -7.17 -10.23 -17.69
N HIS A 12 -5.85 -10.31 -17.82
CA HIS A 12 -5.19 -11.49 -18.38
C HIS A 12 -4.11 -11.99 -17.44
N GLU A 13 -3.92 -13.31 -17.41
CA GLU A 13 -2.75 -13.91 -16.78
C GLU A 13 -1.55 -13.84 -17.72
N VAL A 14 -0.49 -13.16 -17.26
CA VAL A 14 0.78 -13.02 -17.98
C VAL A 14 1.76 -14.17 -17.68
N GLY A 15 1.42 -15.02 -16.70
CA GLY A 15 2.26 -16.14 -16.25
C GLY A 15 3.39 -15.74 -15.31
N ARG A 16 3.84 -16.68 -14.47
CA ARG A 16 4.84 -16.43 -13.42
C ARG A 16 6.20 -15.99 -13.96
N MET A 17 6.56 -16.44 -15.16
CA MET A 17 7.84 -16.12 -15.81
C MET A 17 7.93 -14.65 -16.25
N ALA A 18 6.80 -13.97 -16.41
CA ALA A 18 6.78 -12.55 -16.79
C ALA A 18 6.99 -11.61 -15.58
N TYR A 19 6.84 -12.11 -14.36
CA TYR A 19 6.95 -11.28 -13.17
C TYR A 19 8.40 -10.85 -12.88
N GLY A 20 8.58 -9.59 -12.55
CA GLY A 20 9.88 -8.97 -12.27
C GLY A 20 10.73 -8.74 -13.52
N THR A 21 10.15 -8.85 -14.73
CA THR A 21 10.90 -8.73 -15.98
C THR A 21 11.08 -7.29 -16.46
N GLY A 22 10.39 -6.32 -15.87
CA GLY A 22 10.55 -4.91 -16.19
C GLY A 22 9.69 -4.00 -15.33
N PRO A 23 9.49 -2.74 -15.77
CA PRO A 23 8.98 -1.67 -14.91
C PRO A 23 7.45 -1.54 -14.94
N VAL A 24 6.74 -2.14 -15.88
CA VAL A 24 5.31 -1.90 -16.07
C VAL A 24 4.50 -2.63 -14.98
N PRO A 25 3.73 -1.93 -14.13
CA PRO A 25 2.96 -2.57 -13.07
C PRO A 25 1.98 -3.64 -13.57
N PHE A 26 1.92 -4.76 -12.85
CA PHE A 26 0.92 -5.81 -13.03
C PHE A 26 0.05 -5.91 -11.77
N VAL A 27 -1.11 -5.26 -11.83
CA VAL A 27 -2.04 -5.05 -10.72
C VAL A 27 -2.83 -6.33 -10.43
N ARG A 28 -2.77 -6.75 -9.17
CA ARG A 28 -3.53 -7.89 -8.62
C ARG A 28 -4.61 -7.41 -7.68
N THR A 29 -5.46 -8.33 -7.26
CA THR A 29 -6.58 -8.05 -6.35
C THR A 29 -6.12 -7.41 -5.04
N SER A 30 -4.95 -7.80 -4.52
CA SER A 30 -4.37 -7.23 -3.29
C SER A 30 -3.84 -5.81 -3.43
N ASP A 31 -3.59 -5.37 -4.66
CA ASP A 31 -3.07 -4.05 -5.00
C ASP A 31 -4.18 -3.01 -5.16
N ILE A 32 -5.44 -3.39 -4.95
CA ILE A 32 -6.59 -2.48 -4.95
C ILE A 32 -7.04 -2.29 -3.50
N ALA A 33 -7.07 -1.04 -3.04
CA ALA A 33 -7.54 -0.69 -1.69
C ALA A 33 -7.92 0.79 -1.62
N ASN A 34 -8.86 1.14 -0.74
CA ASN A 34 -9.23 2.53 -0.45
C ASN A 34 -9.56 3.36 -1.71
N TRP A 35 -10.19 2.73 -2.72
CA TRP A 35 -10.52 3.29 -4.04
C TRP A 35 -9.33 3.63 -4.95
N GLU A 36 -8.11 3.30 -4.53
CA GLU A 36 -6.88 3.52 -5.28
C GLU A 36 -6.24 2.20 -5.73
N ILE A 37 -5.35 2.34 -6.72
CA ILE A 37 -4.37 1.31 -7.06
C ILE A 37 -3.10 1.57 -6.24
N LYS A 38 -2.50 0.51 -5.70
CA LYS A 38 -1.23 0.59 -4.97
C LYS A 38 -0.13 1.13 -5.87
N VAL A 39 0.67 2.07 -5.35
CA VAL A 39 1.73 2.75 -6.12
C VAL A 39 2.79 1.79 -6.64
N ASP A 40 3.21 0.86 -5.78
CA ASP A 40 4.22 -0.15 -6.08
C ASP A 40 3.59 -1.53 -5.94
N PRO A 41 2.86 -2.03 -6.97
CA PRO A 41 2.32 -3.38 -6.95
C PRO A 41 3.42 -4.42 -6.79
N LYS A 42 3.06 -5.57 -6.23
CA LYS A 42 4.00 -6.70 -6.04
C LYS A 42 4.79 -7.03 -7.30
N GLN A 43 4.10 -7.04 -8.43
CA GLN A 43 4.61 -7.53 -9.69
C GLN A 43 4.67 -6.41 -10.71
N ALA A 44 5.73 -6.45 -11.50
CA ALA A 44 5.85 -5.66 -12.72
C ALA A 44 6.34 -6.58 -13.85
N VAL A 45 6.10 -6.17 -15.08
CA VAL A 45 6.40 -6.92 -16.30
C VAL A 45 7.19 -6.05 -17.27
N SER A 46 7.86 -6.69 -18.24
CA SER A 46 8.57 -5.98 -19.29
C SER A 46 7.62 -5.22 -20.22
N THR A 47 8.17 -4.22 -20.90
CA THR A 47 7.49 -3.47 -21.97
C THR A 47 7.03 -4.40 -23.10
N ASP A 48 7.76 -5.48 -23.37
CA ASP A 48 7.38 -6.48 -24.39
C ASP A 48 6.12 -7.25 -23.97
N VAL A 49 6.01 -7.63 -22.69
CA VAL A 49 4.80 -8.25 -22.16
C VAL A 49 3.65 -7.24 -22.20
N TYR A 50 3.89 -5.99 -21.79
CA TYR A 50 2.89 -4.93 -21.88
C TYR A 50 2.37 -4.75 -23.31
N ALA A 51 3.24 -4.67 -24.32
CA ALA A 51 2.85 -4.50 -25.72
C ALA A 51 1.94 -5.63 -26.24
N ARG A 52 2.07 -6.85 -25.71
CA ARG A 52 1.23 -8.00 -26.08
C ARG A 52 -0.20 -7.93 -25.54
N TYR A 53 -0.40 -7.31 -24.38
CA TYR A 53 -1.69 -7.34 -23.67
C TYR A 53 -2.39 -5.98 -23.59
N SER A 54 -1.65 -4.87 -23.69
CA SER A 54 -2.16 -3.50 -23.52
C SER A 54 -3.35 -3.19 -24.43
N SER A 55 -3.29 -3.55 -25.71
CA SER A 55 -4.40 -3.34 -26.66
C SER A 55 -5.65 -4.16 -26.35
N ARG A 56 -5.50 -5.33 -25.71
CA ARG A 56 -6.62 -6.21 -25.32
C ARG A 56 -7.25 -5.78 -24.00
N GLN A 57 -6.42 -5.33 -23.07
CA GLN A 57 -6.90 -4.85 -21.77
C GLN A 57 -7.50 -3.45 -21.88
N ASP A 58 -6.92 -2.60 -22.74
CA ASP A 58 -7.38 -1.25 -23.06
C ASP A 58 -7.78 -0.48 -21.79
N VAL A 59 -6.91 -0.51 -20.78
CA VAL A 59 -7.12 0.22 -19.53
C VAL A 59 -6.79 1.70 -19.73
N ALA A 60 -7.66 2.57 -19.25
CA ALA A 60 -7.48 4.02 -19.30
C ALA A 60 -7.93 4.67 -17.99
N ALA A 61 -7.57 5.94 -17.82
CA ALA A 61 -8.03 6.73 -16.70
C ALA A 61 -9.56 6.79 -16.67
N ASN A 62 -10.10 6.81 -15.45
CA ASN A 62 -11.52 6.68 -15.13
C ASN A 62 -12.15 5.30 -15.37
N ASP A 63 -11.36 4.27 -15.70
CA ASP A 63 -11.85 2.90 -15.59
C ASP A 63 -11.95 2.49 -14.12
N LEU A 64 -12.97 1.70 -13.79
CA LEU A 64 -13.09 1.06 -12.47
C LEU A 64 -12.58 -0.37 -12.54
N LEU A 65 -11.76 -0.76 -11.57
CA LEU A 65 -11.30 -2.13 -11.38
C LEU A 65 -12.05 -2.75 -10.20
N LEU A 66 -12.92 -3.71 -10.49
CA LEU A 66 -13.67 -4.51 -9.53
C LEU A 66 -12.98 -5.85 -9.31
N VAL A 67 -12.68 -6.20 -8.06
CA VAL A 67 -12.24 -7.54 -7.70
C VAL A 67 -13.42 -8.51 -7.76
N ARG A 68 -13.37 -9.44 -8.73
CA ARG A 68 -14.39 -10.48 -8.96
C ARG A 68 -14.08 -11.76 -8.21
N ASP A 69 -12.81 -12.15 -8.16
CA ASP A 69 -12.34 -13.37 -7.49
C ASP A 69 -11.25 -13.00 -6.48
N GLY A 70 -11.29 -13.53 -5.26
CA GLY A 70 -10.30 -13.15 -4.25
C GLY A 70 -10.72 -13.24 -2.79
N THR A 71 -11.70 -14.10 -2.48
CA THR A 71 -12.16 -14.34 -1.11
C THR A 71 -12.71 -13.05 -0.48
N TYR A 72 -11.99 -12.47 0.50
CA TYR A 72 -12.40 -11.27 1.24
C TYR A 72 -12.26 -9.97 0.45
N LEU A 73 -11.52 -9.99 -0.67
CA LEU A 73 -11.31 -8.80 -1.51
C LEU A 73 -12.45 -8.62 -2.54
N ILE A 74 -13.34 -9.59 -2.68
CA ILE A 74 -14.48 -9.50 -3.61
C ILE A 74 -15.29 -8.25 -3.33
N GLY A 75 -15.64 -7.51 -4.38
CA GLY A 75 -16.38 -6.25 -4.27
C GLY A 75 -15.49 -5.02 -4.04
N THR A 76 -14.19 -5.21 -3.79
CA THR A 76 -13.23 -4.10 -3.70
C THR A 76 -13.12 -3.41 -5.05
N LEU A 77 -13.15 -2.08 -5.03
CA LEU A 77 -13.06 -1.21 -6.20
C LEU A 77 -11.86 -0.29 -6.10
N GLY A 78 -11.23 -0.04 -7.24
CA GLY A 78 -10.25 1.03 -7.45
C GLY A 78 -10.58 1.81 -8.72
N LEU A 79 -10.43 3.12 -8.67
CA LEU A 79 -10.52 3.97 -9.85
C LEU A 79 -9.13 4.17 -10.43
N VAL A 80 -8.98 3.90 -11.73
CA VAL A 80 -7.71 4.11 -12.45
C VAL A 80 -7.55 5.60 -12.71
N THR A 81 -6.41 6.15 -12.31
CA THR A 81 -6.01 7.53 -12.59
C THR A 81 -4.90 7.57 -13.64
N ASP A 82 -4.57 8.75 -14.17
CA ASP A 82 -3.43 8.90 -15.07
C ASP A 82 -2.09 8.49 -14.41
N ASP A 83 -1.97 8.66 -13.09
CA ASP A 83 -0.79 8.26 -12.30
C ASP A 83 -0.59 6.73 -12.22
N ASP A 84 -1.60 5.94 -12.59
CA ASP A 84 -1.55 4.48 -12.57
C ASP A 84 -1.13 3.89 -13.93
N LEU A 85 -1.15 4.70 -14.99
CA LEU A 85 -0.84 4.28 -16.34
C LEU A 85 0.65 4.47 -16.67
N PRO A 86 1.26 3.59 -17.48
CA PRO A 86 0.70 2.37 -18.04
C PRO A 86 0.64 1.22 -17.03
N MET A 87 -0.36 0.35 -17.13
CA MET A 87 -0.47 -0.86 -16.31
C MET A 87 -1.12 -2.03 -17.06
N LEU A 88 -0.90 -3.24 -16.55
CA LEU A 88 -1.75 -4.41 -16.81
C LEU A 88 -2.42 -4.87 -15.53
N TYR A 89 -3.50 -5.65 -15.66
CA TYR A 89 -4.20 -6.21 -14.51
C TYR A 89 -4.56 -7.69 -14.69
N GLN A 90 -4.73 -8.37 -13.54
CA GLN A 90 -4.99 -9.79 -13.43
C GLN A 90 -6.41 -10.18 -13.89
N SER A 91 -6.62 -11.43 -14.34
CA SER A 91 -7.93 -11.95 -14.76
C SER A 91 -8.98 -12.08 -13.67
N HIS A 92 -8.63 -11.94 -12.39
CA HIS A 92 -9.57 -11.89 -11.27
C HIS A 92 -10.20 -10.51 -11.06
N ILE A 93 -9.78 -9.54 -11.87
CA ILE A 93 -10.26 -8.16 -11.85
C ILE A 93 -11.07 -7.93 -13.12
N VAL A 94 -12.25 -7.34 -12.93
CA VAL A 94 -13.11 -6.86 -14.01
C VAL A 94 -12.95 -5.36 -14.11
N ARG A 95 -12.71 -4.88 -15.32
CA ARG A 95 -12.70 -3.47 -15.67
C ARG A 95 -14.10 -3.04 -16.11
N LEU A 96 -14.59 -1.96 -15.55
CA LEU A 96 -15.83 -1.29 -15.94
C LEU A 96 -15.46 0.08 -16.51
N ARG A 97 -15.86 0.33 -17.76
CA ARG A 97 -15.75 1.64 -18.41
C ARG A 97 -17.13 2.22 -18.64
N ALA A 98 -17.40 3.39 -18.06
CA ALA A 98 -18.57 4.17 -18.44
C ALA A 98 -18.37 4.72 -19.87
N LEU A 99 -19.28 4.40 -20.77
CA LEU A 99 -19.25 4.86 -22.15
C LEU A 99 -19.81 6.30 -22.26
N PRO A 100 -19.53 7.05 -23.35
CA PRO A 100 -19.98 8.44 -23.48
C PRO A 100 -21.51 8.64 -23.38
N ARG A 101 -22.30 7.61 -23.68
CA ARG A 101 -23.77 7.62 -23.56
C ARG A 101 -24.26 7.14 -22.19
N SER A 102 -23.37 6.78 -21.27
CA SER A 102 -23.73 6.35 -19.92
C SER A 102 -24.40 7.50 -19.17
N PRO A 103 -25.54 7.27 -18.51
CA PRO A 103 -26.11 8.24 -17.58
C PRO A 103 -25.34 8.29 -16.24
N LEU A 104 -24.36 7.41 -16.05
CA LEU A 104 -23.55 7.33 -14.84
C LEU A 104 -22.09 7.64 -15.18
N SER A 105 -21.54 8.63 -14.48
CA SER A 105 -20.11 8.89 -14.50
C SER A 105 -19.33 7.78 -13.77
N PRO A 106 -18.03 7.64 -14.02
CA PRO A 106 -17.15 6.74 -13.27
C PRO A 106 -17.16 7.01 -11.75
N HIS A 107 -17.19 8.28 -11.35
CA HIS A 107 -17.23 8.71 -9.95
C HIS A 107 -18.54 8.32 -9.27
N LEU A 108 -19.69 8.54 -9.92
CA LEU A 108 -20.98 8.11 -9.41
C LEU A 108 -21.05 6.58 -9.34
N LEU A 109 -20.57 5.89 -10.36
CA LEU A 109 -20.53 4.43 -10.39
C LEU A 109 -19.70 3.86 -9.23
N LEU A 110 -18.55 4.45 -8.92
CA LEU A 110 -17.69 4.05 -7.79
C LEU A 110 -18.44 4.08 -6.46
N VAL A 111 -19.08 5.21 -6.12
CA VAL A 111 -19.76 5.35 -4.82
C VAL A 111 -21.03 4.51 -4.73
N LEU A 112 -21.80 4.39 -5.82
CA LEU A 112 -22.98 3.53 -5.86
C LEU A 112 -22.62 2.06 -5.64
N MET A 113 -21.54 1.59 -6.28
CA MET A 113 -21.05 0.23 -6.09
C MET A 113 -20.37 0.02 -4.74
N GLN A 114 -19.99 1.08 -4.03
CA GLN A 114 -19.44 0.98 -2.68
C GLN A 114 -20.46 1.17 -1.56
N SER A 115 -21.71 1.49 -1.92
CA SER A 115 -22.81 1.56 -0.96
C SER A 115 -23.00 0.23 -0.23
N PRO A 116 -23.39 0.25 1.06
CA PRO A 116 -23.68 -0.96 1.83
C PRO A 116 -24.69 -1.90 1.15
N ILE A 117 -25.68 -1.33 0.46
CA ILE A 117 -26.73 -2.07 -0.25
C ILE A 117 -26.15 -2.85 -1.42
N TYR A 118 -25.30 -2.22 -2.24
CA TYR A 118 -24.67 -2.90 -3.37
C TYR A 118 -23.64 -3.94 -2.90
N GLN A 119 -22.82 -3.60 -1.91
CA GLN A 119 -21.86 -4.54 -1.33
C GLN A 119 -22.55 -5.74 -0.67
N GLY A 120 -23.69 -5.54 -0.02
CA GLY A 120 -24.54 -6.61 0.49
C GLY A 120 -25.04 -7.55 -0.61
N GLN A 121 -25.41 -7.00 -1.77
CA GLN A 121 -25.81 -7.80 -2.94
C GLN A 121 -24.67 -8.65 -3.51
N LEU A 122 -23.44 -8.13 -3.55
CA LEU A 122 -22.27 -8.89 -3.99
C LEU A 122 -21.96 -10.03 -3.02
N ARG A 123 -21.95 -9.74 -1.72
CA ARG A 123 -21.71 -10.76 -0.67
C ARG A 123 -22.75 -11.89 -0.74
N ALA A 124 -24.01 -11.57 -0.98
CA ALA A 124 -25.07 -12.57 -1.12
C ALA A 124 -24.93 -13.46 -2.37
N ARG A 125 -24.16 -13.03 -3.37
CA ARG A 125 -23.95 -13.75 -4.64
C ARG A 125 -22.61 -14.48 -4.71
N GLN A 126 -21.70 -14.19 -3.79
CA GLN A 126 -20.41 -14.85 -3.64
C GLN A 126 -20.60 -16.35 -3.44
N PHE A 127 -19.78 -17.13 -4.12
CA PHE A 127 -19.71 -18.58 -3.97
C PHE A 127 -18.26 -19.04 -4.00
N THR A 128 -18.00 -20.20 -3.41
CA THR A 128 -16.68 -20.82 -3.46
C THR A 128 -16.52 -21.59 -4.76
N ALA A 129 -15.53 -21.21 -5.58
CA ALA A 129 -15.09 -21.93 -6.76
C ALA A 129 -13.78 -22.67 -6.42
N ASP A 130 -13.91 -23.95 -6.08
CA ASP A 130 -12.84 -24.79 -5.53
C ASP A 130 -12.22 -24.23 -4.24
N ILE A 131 -11.11 -23.50 -4.34
CA ILE A 131 -10.33 -22.96 -3.21
C ILE A 131 -10.54 -21.44 -3.08
N ILE A 132 -11.08 -20.79 -4.11
CA ILE A 132 -11.17 -19.33 -4.19
C ILE A 132 -12.63 -18.93 -4.32
N ASP A 133 -13.08 -17.97 -3.51
CA ASP A 133 -14.41 -17.41 -3.73
C ASP A 133 -14.41 -16.49 -4.96
N SER A 134 -15.55 -16.50 -5.65
CA SER A 134 -15.79 -15.77 -6.88
C SER A 134 -17.23 -15.24 -6.93
N LEU A 135 -17.44 -14.20 -7.72
CA LEU A 135 -18.76 -13.76 -8.16
C LEU A 135 -19.20 -14.44 -9.47
N GLY A 136 -18.30 -15.07 -10.22
CA GLY A 136 -18.57 -15.50 -11.59
C GLY A 136 -19.13 -14.33 -12.41
N ASP A 137 -20.21 -14.55 -13.15
CA ASP A 137 -20.94 -13.48 -13.86
C ASP A 137 -22.09 -12.86 -13.04
N ARG A 138 -22.32 -13.34 -11.80
CA ARG A 138 -23.47 -12.92 -10.97
C ARG A 138 -23.40 -11.46 -10.52
N TYR A 139 -22.22 -10.84 -10.60
CA TYR A 139 -22.07 -9.39 -10.35
C TYR A 139 -22.89 -8.55 -11.33
N LEU A 140 -23.22 -9.08 -12.51
CA LEU A 140 -24.09 -8.44 -13.50
C LEU A 140 -25.55 -8.33 -13.04
N ASP A 141 -25.96 -9.19 -12.10
CA ASP A 141 -27.30 -9.21 -11.53
C ASP A 141 -27.46 -8.25 -10.34
N ALA A 142 -26.38 -7.57 -9.92
CA ALA A 142 -26.41 -6.60 -8.83
C ALA A 142 -27.02 -5.28 -9.32
N VAL A 143 -27.96 -4.74 -8.54
CA VAL A 143 -28.69 -3.53 -8.88
C VAL A 143 -28.04 -2.33 -8.21
N LEU A 144 -27.73 -1.28 -8.98
CA LEU A 144 -27.21 -0.03 -8.43
C LEU A 144 -28.33 0.78 -7.76
N PRO A 145 -28.13 1.28 -6.54
CA PRO A 145 -29.08 2.15 -5.86
C PRO A 145 -28.97 3.60 -6.35
N VAL A 146 -29.32 3.86 -7.62
CA VAL A 146 -29.21 5.20 -8.23
C VAL A 146 -30.25 6.16 -7.63
N PRO A 147 -29.84 7.29 -7.02
CA PRO A 147 -30.79 8.28 -6.50
C PRO A 147 -31.67 8.89 -7.61
N GLN A 148 -32.96 9.06 -7.32
CA GLN A 148 -33.89 9.71 -8.26
C GLN A 148 -33.55 11.20 -8.44
N SER A 149 -33.20 11.87 -7.35
CA SER A 149 -32.79 13.28 -7.35
C SER A 149 -31.52 13.49 -8.18
N VAL A 150 -31.57 14.44 -9.12
CA VAL A 150 -30.40 14.86 -9.91
C VAL A 150 -29.37 15.53 -9.00
N ALA A 151 -29.83 16.43 -8.12
CA ALA A 151 -28.96 17.14 -7.18
C ALA A 151 -28.21 16.18 -6.24
N GLU A 152 -28.83 15.07 -5.85
CA GLU A 152 -28.16 14.05 -5.03
C GLU A 152 -27.08 13.30 -5.80
N ARG A 153 -27.34 12.97 -7.06
CA ARG A 153 -26.35 12.35 -7.95
C ARG A 153 -25.16 13.27 -8.17
N GLU A 154 -25.40 14.55 -8.42
CA GLU A 154 -24.36 15.58 -8.56
C GLU A 154 -23.54 15.73 -7.27
N ARG A 155 -24.19 15.80 -6.11
CA ARG A 155 -23.51 15.87 -4.80
C ARG A 155 -22.56 14.68 -4.59
N LEU A 156 -23.04 13.47 -4.86
CA LEU A 156 -22.25 12.24 -4.72
C LEU A 156 -21.08 12.21 -5.72
N GLU A 157 -21.34 12.54 -6.98
CA GLU A 157 -20.33 12.58 -8.04
C GLU A 157 -19.21 13.58 -7.72
N ASP A 158 -19.57 14.82 -7.35
CA ASP A 158 -18.60 15.86 -7.05
C ASP A 158 -17.83 15.57 -5.77
N GLY A 159 -18.47 14.98 -4.76
CA GLY A 159 -17.80 14.51 -3.55
C GLY A 159 -16.73 13.47 -3.84
N VAL A 160 -17.05 12.47 -4.68
CA VAL A 160 -16.08 11.43 -5.08
C VAL A 160 -14.97 12.01 -5.93
N ARG A 161 -15.30 12.88 -6.90
CA ARG A 161 -14.31 13.54 -7.76
C ARG A 161 -13.30 14.32 -6.93
N ALA A 162 -13.77 15.14 -5.99
CA ALA A 162 -12.90 15.92 -5.10
C ALA A 162 -11.99 15.02 -4.25
N ILE A 163 -12.50 13.87 -3.77
CA ILE A 163 -11.67 12.89 -3.04
C ILE A 163 -10.59 12.31 -3.93
N VAL A 164 -10.93 11.85 -5.13
CA VAL A 164 -9.99 11.22 -6.07
C VAL A 164 -8.89 12.20 -6.48
N GLU A 165 -9.25 13.42 -6.86
CA GLU A 165 -8.31 14.48 -7.26
C GLU A 165 -7.34 14.84 -6.13
N GLU A 166 -7.87 15.03 -4.91
CA GLU A 166 -7.02 15.36 -3.75
C GLU A 166 -6.11 14.18 -3.39
N ARG A 167 -6.59 12.92 -3.46
CA ARG A 167 -5.75 11.75 -3.21
C ARG A 167 -4.61 11.62 -4.23
N SER A 168 -4.86 11.86 -5.52
CA SER A 168 -3.81 11.90 -6.56
C SER A 168 -2.78 13.01 -6.30
N ARG A 169 -3.24 14.21 -5.93
CA ARG A 169 -2.35 15.32 -5.54
C ARG A 169 -1.45 14.94 -4.35
N LEU A 170 -2.04 14.34 -3.31
CA LEU A 170 -1.30 13.91 -2.12
C LEU A 170 -0.33 12.77 -2.44
N ARG A 171 -0.71 11.84 -3.31
CA ARG A 171 0.18 10.78 -3.81
C ARG A 171 1.43 11.37 -4.47
N THR A 172 1.25 12.34 -5.38
CA THR A 172 2.37 13.03 -6.03
C THR A 172 3.28 13.72 -5.02
N LYS A 173 2.68 14.39 -4.01
CA LYS A 173 3.43 15.03 -2.93
C LYS A 173 4.23 14.02 -2.08
N LEU A 174 3.64 12.90 -1.71
CA LEU A 174 4.31 11.84 -0.95
C LEU A 174 5.45 11.20 -1.75
N LYS A 175 5.28 11.02 -3.07
CA LYS A 175 6.38 10.61 -3.96
C LYS A 175 7.54 11.60 -3.94
N SER A 176 7.26 12.91 -4.02
CA SER A 176 8.32 13.93 -3.93
C SER A 176 9.02 13.95 -2.57
N ILE A 177 8.27 13.68 -1.49
CA ILE A 177 8.87 13.52 -0.16
C ILE A 177 9.79 12.30 -0.15
N ALA A 178 9.35 11.13 -0.61
CA ALA A 178 10.20 9.93 -0.63
C ALA A 178 11.51 10.10 -1.43
N ALA A 179 11.51 10.98 -2.44
CA ALA A 179 12.68 11.26 -3.26
C ALA A 179 13.69 12.26 -2.64
N PHE A 180 13.42 12.82 -1.45
CA PHE A 180 14.19 13.95 -0.92
C PHE A 180 15.71 13.69 -0.78
N PRO A 181 16.21 12.50 -0.35
CA PRO A 181 17.66 12.30 -0.22
C PRO A 181 18.36 12.23 -1.56
N SER A 182 17.73 11.63 -2.57
CA SER A 182 18.36 11.33 -3.86
C SER A 182 18.42 12.54 -4.80
N GLY A 183 17.67 13.61 -4.52
CA GLY A 183 17.54 14.78 -5.40
C GLY A 183 16.94 14.44 -6.77
N ARG A 184 16.40 13.22 -6.94
CA ARG A 184 15.82 12.74 -8.19
C ARG A 184 14.40 13.27 -8.35
N HIS A 185 14.02 13.55 -9.60
CA HIS A 185 12.65 13.95 -9.91
C HIS A 185 11.72 12.72 -9.74
N PRO A 186 10.48 12.89 -9.21
CA PRO A 186 9.52 11.78 -9.01
C PRO A 186 9.18 10.95 -10.25
N SER A 187 9.53 11.43 -11.45
CA SER A 187 9.32 10.75 -12.74
C SER A 187 10.43 9.76 -13.10
N GLU A 188 11.53 9.72 -12.35
CA GLU A 188 12.60 8.74 -12.51
C GLU A 188 12.29 7.48 -11.69
N ASP A 189 11.11 6.89 -11.91
CA ASP A 189 10.67 5.62 -11.33
C ASP A 189 11.54 4.48 -11.91
N GLN A 190 12.77 4.34 -11.40
CA GLN A 190 13.45 3.05 -11.45
C GLN A 190 12.83 2.20 -10.36
N ASN A 191 12.17 1.12 -10.77
CA ASN A 191 11.77 0.04 -9.89
C ASN A 191 12.93 -0.23 -8.92
N VAL A 192 12.71 -0.21 -7.61
CA VAL A 192 13.78 -0.43 -6.61
C VAL A 192 14.49 -1.78 -6.86
N ASN A 193 13.82 -2.70 -7.57
CA ASN A 193 14.39 -3.95 -8.07
C ASN A 193 15.41 -3.77 -9.22
N ASP A 194 15.26 -2.76 -10.09
CA ASP A 194 16.18 -2.44 -11.18
C ASP A 194 17.47 -1.74 -10.69
N ALA A 195 17.44 -1.07 -9.53
CA ALA A 195 18.65 -0.50 -8.92
C ALA A 195 19.70 -1.58 -8.54
N TYR A 196 19.29 -2.85 -8.46
CA TYR A 196 20.17 -4.00 -8.29
C TYR A 196 20.71 -4.59 -9.60
N ARG A 197 20.39 -4.01 -10.78
CA ARG A 197 21.07 -4.32 -12.04
C ARG A 197 22.48 -3.74 -11.98
N LEU A 198 23.30 -4.46 -11.25
CA LEU A 198 24.73 -4.48 -11.37
C LEU A 198 25.13 -4.39 -12.85
N ARG A 199 25.74 -3.27 -13.24
CA ARG A 199 26.62 -3.25 -14.43
C ARG A 199 27.89 -4.11 -14.21
N ARG A 200 28.03 -4.78 -13.05
CA ARG A 200 29.21 -5.56 -12.61
C ARG A 200 28.81 -6.94 -12.08
N LEU A 201 29.33 -8.02 -12.65
CA LEU A 201 28.96 -9.40 -12.30
C LEU A 201 29.29 -9.83 -10.84
N GLY A 202 29.99 -9.01 -10.06
CA GLY A 202 30.32 -9.26 -8.65
C GLY A 202 31.19 -8.16 -8.04
N PHE A 203 31.58 -8.34 -6.77
CA PHE A 203 32.48 -7.46 -6.03
C PHE A 203 33.25 -8.27 -4.96
N GLN A 204 34.32 -7.69 -4.41
CA GLN A 204 35.12 -8.27 -3.33
C GLN A 204 34.89 -7.47 -2.03
N VAL A 205 34.92 -8.17 -0.89
CA VAL A 205 34.77 -7.59 0.44
C VAL A 205 35.82 -8.22 1.34
N GLU A 206 36.51 -7.40 2.13
CA GLU A 206 37.44 -7.91 3.13
C GLU A 206 36.68 -8.57 4.28
N GLY A 207 37.18 -9.68 4.81
CA GLY A 207 36.54 -10.39 5.93
C GLY A 207 36.36 -9.53 7.18
N SER A 208 37.21 -8.52 7.37
CA SER A 208 37.13 -7.50 8.43
C SER A 208 35.89 -6.60 8.34
N MET A 209 35.32 -6.43 7.14
CA MET A 209 34.12 -5.61 6.91
C MET A 209 32.82 -6.37 7.17
N LEU A 210 32.89 -7.69 7.39
CA LEU A 210 31.71 -8.51 7.66
C LEU A 210 31.18 -8.20 9.06
N THR A 211 29.92 -7.76 9.14
CA THR A 211 29.26 -7.47 10.42
C THR A 211 28.63 -8.75 10.96
N ASN A 212 28.91 -9.15 12.20
CA ASN A 212 28.23 -10.26 12.90
C ASN A 212 28.21 -11.61 12.13
N ARG A 213 29.23 -11.88 11.29
CA ARG A 213 29.25 -13.04 10.37
C ARG A 213 28.03 -13.09 9.44
N ASP A 214 27.44 -11.95 9.14
CA ASP A 214 26.37 -11.82 8.17
C ASP A 214 26.96 -11.99 6.77
N LEU A 215 26.55 -13.03 6.05
CA LEU A 215 27.08 -13.38 4.73
C LEU A 215 26.07 -13.11 3.62
N ILE A 216 25.06 -12.27 3.86
CA ILE A 216 24.12 -11.84 2.82
C ILE A 216 24.88 -11.00 1.79
N PRO A 217 25.13 -11.48 0.56
CA PRO A 217 25.99 -10.75 -0.37
C PRO A 217 25.47 -9.35 -0.68
N LYS A 218 24.15 -9.22 -0.88
CA LYS A 218 23.50 -7.94 -1.21
C LYS A 218 23.78 -6.82 -0.20
N ARG A 219 23.99 -7.15 1.08
CA ARG A 219 24.31 -6.20 2.16
C ARG A 219 25.58 -5.40 1.88
N TYR A 220 26.57 -6.05 1.25
CA TYR A 220 27.90 -5.49 1.03
C TYR A 220 28.09 -4.93 -0.38
N ASN A 221 27.00 -4.60 -1.07
CA ASN A 221 27.07 -4.02 -2.40
C ASN A 221 27.70 -2.62 -2.34
N PRO A 222 28.88 -2.39 -2.95
CA PRO A 222 29.57 -1.09 -2.86
C PRO A 222 28.78 0.08 -3.46
N ALA A 223 27.81 -0.18 -4.34
CA ALA A 223 26.95 0.86 -4.90
C ALA A 223 26.12 1.56 -3.81
N LEU A 224 25.65 0.81 -2.81
CA LEU A 224 24.86 1.36 -1.70
C LEU A 224 25.73 2.27 -0.83
N ASP A 225 26.92 1.80 -0.46
CA ASP A 225 27.89 2.57 0.34
C ASP A 225 28.34 3.85 -0.39
N SER A 226 28.54 3.78 -1.72
CA SER A 226 28.86 4.95 -2.52
C SER A 226 27.73 5.98 -2.53
N THR A 227 26.48 5.52 -2.56
CA THR A 227 25.30 6.39 -2.52
C THR A 227 25.19 7.07 -1.15
N ILE A 228 25.30 6.30 -0.06
CA ILE A 228 25.30 6.83 1.32
C ILE A 228 26.43 7.85 1.50
N SER A 229 27.63 7.55 1.01
CA SER A 229 28.78 8.45 1.10
C SER A 229 28.55 9.78 0.36
N SER A 230 27.95 9.72 -0.84
CA SER A 230 27.59 10.91 -1.60
C SER A 230 26.55 11.76 -0.88
N LEU A 231 25.53 11.13 -0.29
CA LEU A 231 24.47 11.81 0.44
C LEU A 231 24.90 12.33 1.81
N SER A 232 25.97 11.78 2.39
CA SER A 232 26.48 12.18 3.71
C SER A 232 26.96 13.63 3.78
N LYS A 233 27.12 14.31 2.64
CA LYS A 233 27.38 15.75 2.57
C LYS A 233 26.21 16.56 3.12
N ASP A 234 24.99 16.24 2.70
CA ASP A 234 23.77 17.00 3.00
C ASP A 234 22.93 16.35 4.11
N TYR A 235 23.14 15.04 4.34
CA TYR A 235 22.42 14.24 5.32
C TYR A 235 23.36 13.65 6.38
N GLU A 236 22.87 13.60 7.60
CA GLU A 236 23.42 12.81 8.69
C GLU A 236 22.74 11.44 8.72
N PHE A 237 23.53 10.38 8.57
CA PHE A 237 23.02 9.02 8.60
C PHE A 237 23.08 8.46 10.02
N VAL A 238 21.91 8.21 10.60
CA VAL A 238 21.77 7.65 11.96
C VAL A 238 21.16 6.26 11.86
N SER A 239 21.76 5.26 12.48
CA SER A 239 21.17 3.92 12.50
C SER A 239 19.89 3.89 13.32
N LEU A 240 18.91 3.11 12.88
CA LEU A 240 17.68 2.90 13.65
C LEU A 240 17.99 2.31 15.04
N GLY A 241 19.00 1.46 15.14
CA GLY A 241 19.51 0.94 16.42
C GLY A 241 20.02 2.02 17.35
N ASN A 242 20.68 3.07 16.84
CA ASN A 242 21.13 4.19 17.68
C ASN A 242 19.96 4.99 18.24
N LEU A 243 18.90 5.23 17.44
CA LEU A 243 17.69 5.90 17.91
C LEU A 243 16.94 5.07 18.97
N VAL A 244 17.00 3.75 18.85
CA VAL A 244 16.45 2.84 19.87
C VAL A 244 17.29 2.88 21.15
N ASN A 245 18.62 2.79 21.04
CA ASN A 245 19.52 2.78 22.19
C ASN A 245 19.53 4.13 22.94
N SER A 246 19.31 5.25 22.24
CA SER A 246 19.19 6.57 22.86
C SER A 246 17.84 6.81 23.54
N GLY A 247 16.86 5.91 23.35
CA GLY A 247 15.49 6.08 23.84
C GLY A 247 14.66 7.07 23.02
N ALA A 248 15.13 7.53 21.86
CA ALA A 248 14.35 8.42 20.99
C ALA A 248 13.18 7.68 20.31
N ILE A 249 13.37 6.40 20.01
CA ILE A 249 12.37 5.51 19.43
C ILE A 249 12.31 4.24 20.26
N GLU A 250 11.12 3.78 20.59
CA GLU A 250 10.93 2.43 21.08
C GLU A 250 10.34 1.54 19.98
N TRP A 251 10.51 0.23 20.14
CA TRP A 251 9.97 -0.74 19.19
C TRP A 251 9.39 -1.96 19.87
N SER A 252 8.42 -2.58 19.21
CA SER A 252 7.85 -3.86 19.62
C SER A 252 7.44 -4.65 18.38
N THR A 253 6.99 -5.88 18.58
CA THR A 253 6.37 -6.71 17.55
C THR A 253 4.98 -7.09 17.98
N GLY A 254 4.11 -7.37 17.02
CA GLY A 254 2.73 -7.75 17.30
C GLY A 254 2.59 -9.14 17.92
N PHE A 255 1.33 -9.53 18.13
CA PHE A 255 0.95 -10.80 18.75
C PHE A 255 0.14 -11.65 17.77
N GLU A 256 0.48 -12.94 17.66
CA GLU A 256 -0.27 -13.87 16.81
C GLU A 256 -1.45 -14.47 17.60
N VAL A 257 -2.65 -13.94 17.37
CA VAL A 257 -3.90 -14.38 18.02
C VAL A 257 -4.37 -15.79 17.59
N GLY A 258 -3.81 -16.33 16.51
CA GLY A 258 -4.19 -17.62 15.94
C GLY A 258 -5.46 -17.56 15.08
N LYS A 259 -5.64 -18.54 14.20
CA LYS A 259 -6.72 -18.53 13.18
C LYS A 259 -8.12 -18.61 13.76
N MET A 260 -8.29 -19.25 14.93
CA MET A 260 -9.59 -19.39 15.59
C MET A 260 -10.15 -18.06 16.11
N ALA A 261 -9.30 -17.05 16.27
CA ALA A 261 -9.70 -15.72 16.70
C ALA A 261 -10.28 -14.87 15.55
N TYR A 262 -10.04 -15.24 14.29
CA TYR A 262 -10.42 -14.42 13.14
C TYR A 262 -11.94 -14.40 12.95
N GLY A 263 -12.48 -13.21 12.69
CA GLY A 263 -13.90 -12.97 12.46
C GLY A 263 -14.76 -13.03 13.72
N THR A 264 -14.15 -13.01 14.91
CA THR A 264 -14.88 -13.13 16.20
C THR A 264 -15.49 -11.82 16.70
N GLY A 265 -15.14 -10.68 16.09
CA GLY A 265 -15.71 -9.39 16.45
C GLY A 265 -15.17 -8.24 15.60
N PRO A 266 -15.34 -6.99 16.03
CA PRO A 266 -15.13 -5.82 15.19
C PRO A 266 -13.67 -5.29 15.20
N ILE A 267 -12.84 -5.70 16.15
CA ILE A 267 -11.51 -5.11 16.35
C ILE A 267 -10.55 -5.55 15.24
N PRO A 268 -9.98 -4.65 14.43
CA PRO A 268 -9.03 -4.99 13.37
C PRO A 268 -7.83 -5.83 13.84
N PHE A 269 -7.47 -6.86 13.07
CA PHE A 269 -6.20 -7.57 13.19
C PHE A 269 -5.33 -7.34 11.96
N ILE A 270 -4.41 -6.38 12.08
CA ILE A 270 -3.57 -5.86 11.00
C ILE A 270 -2.41 -6.81 10.69
N ARG A 271 -2.26 -7.19 9.42
CA ARG A 271 -1.14 -8.01 8.91
C ARG A 271 -0.38 -7.25 7.84
N SER A 272 0.72 -7.82 7.37
CA SER A 272 1.57 -7.22 6.32
C SER A 272 0.80 -6.78 5.08
N SER A 273 -0.27 -7.49 4.68
CA SER A 273 -1.10 -7.18 3.51
C SER A 273 -2.03 -5.98 3.70
N ASP A 274 -2.19 -5.51 4.93
CA ASP A 274 -3.12 -4.44 5.30
C ASP A 274 -2.42 -3.07 5.35
N LEU A 275 -1.12 -3.01 5.07
CA LEU A 275 -0.35 -1.78 4.88
C LEU A 275 -0.30 -1.43 3.38
N THR A 276 -0.74 -0.23 3.03
CA THR A 276 -0.77 0.25 1.63
C THR A 276 -0.58 1.75 1.58
N ASN A 277 0.22 2.28 0.66
CA ASN A 277 0.35 3.73 0.42
C ASN A 277 0.54 4.58 1.71
N TRP A 278 1.31 4.08 2.68
CA TRP A 278 1.64 4.72 3.97
C TRP A 278 0.49 4.76 4.99
N GLU A 279 -0.65 4.13 4.68
CA GLU A 279 -1.85 4.05 5.50
C GLU A 279 -2.29 2.59 5.71
N LEU A 280 -3.18 2.37 6.68
CA LEU A 280 -3.84 1.09 6.86
C LEU A 280 -5.03 0.96 5.90
N LYS A 281 -5.24 -0.25 5.38
CA LYS A 281 -6.45 -0.59 4.62
C LYS A 281 -7.68 -0.38 5.50
N ARG A 282 -8.74 0.18 4.91
CA ARG A 282 -10.00 0.41 5.60
C ARG A 282 -10.64 -0.88 6.11
N ASP A 283 -10.66 -1.90 5.26
CA ASP A 283 -11.31 -3.18 5.55
C ASP A 283 -10.22 -4.28 5.64
N PRO A 284 -9.55 -4.41 6.80
CA PRO A 284 -8.57 -5.47 6.99
C PRO A 284 -9.25 -6.84 6.87
N LYS A 285 -8.49 -7.83 6.41
CA LYS A 285 -9.03 -9.18 6.20
C LYS A 285 -9.66 -9.78 7.45
N HIS A 286 -9.01 -9.53 8.59
CA HIS A 286 -9.31 -10.21 9.84
C HIS A 286 -9.61 -9.20 10.92
N SER A 287 -10.51 -9.59 11.79
CA SER A 287 -10.88 -8.88 13.01
C SER A 287 -11.06 -9.87 14.15
N VAL A 288 -11.03 -9.39 15.39
CA VAL A 288 -11.17 -10.18 16.61
C VAL A 288 -12.22 -9.57 17.54
N SER A 289 -12.67 -10.34 18.52
CA SER A 289 -13.56 -9.86 19.57
C SER A 289 -12.86 -8.90 20.53
N GLU A 290 -13.66 -8.08 21.22
CA GLU A 290 -13.20 -7.18 22.28
C GLU A 290 -12.55 -7.96 23.44
N ASP A 291 -13.01 -9.18 23.74
CA ASP A 291 -12.41 -10.05 24.76
C ASP A 291 -10.98 -10.47 24.38
N ILE A 292 -10.77 -10.84 23.12
CA ILE A 292 -9.45 -11.20 22.60
C ILE A 292 -8.55 -9.98 22.61
N TRP A 293 -9.05 -8.83 22.17
CA TRP A 293 -8.30 -7.57 22.25
C TRP A 293 -7.91 -7.24 23.69
N SER A 294 -8.87 -7.23 24.61
CA SER A 294 -8.63 -6.89 26.02
C SER A 294 -7.63 -7.82 26.71
N SER A 295 -7.61 -9.09 26.34
CA SER A 295 -6.67 -10.08 26.90
C SER A 295 -5.29 -10.11 26.22
N THR A 296 -5.11 -9.43 25.08
CA THR A 296 -3.86 -9.49 24.29
C THR A 296 -3.28 -8.13 23.89
N ASN A 297 -4.00 -7.03 24.06
CA ASN A 297 -3.55 -5.69 23.65
C ASN A 297 -2.20 -5.30 24.26
N ALA A 298 -1.93 -5.64 25.52
CA ALA A 298 -0.66 -5.36 26.18
C ALA A 298 0.55 -6.08 25.52
N LYS A 299 0.29 -7.15 24.76
CA LYS A 299 1.33 -7.89 23.99
C LYS A 299 1.55 -7.32 22.60
N ALA A 300 0.61 -6.51 22.11
CA ALA A 300 0.65 -5.85 20.82
C ALA A 300 0.21 -4.38 21.00
N ASP A 301 0.86 -3.69 21.94
CA ASP A 301 0.55 -2.31 22.27
C ASP A 301 0.76 -1.43 21.05
N VAL A 302 -0.21 -0.55 20.79
CA VAL A 302 -0.24 0.31 19.61
C VAL A 302 -1.07 1.55 19.90
N GLU A 303 -0.56 2.69 19.48
CA GLU A 303 -1.14 4.00 19.68
C GLU A 303 -1.21 4.77 18.35
N ALA A 304 -2.01 5.82 18.33
CA ALA A 304 -2.02 6.74 17.21
C ALA A 304 -0.62 7.33 16.98
N TYR A 305 -0.26 7.49 15.71
CA TYR A 305 1.04 7.94 15.21
C TYR A 305 2.21 6.94 15.38
N ASP A 306 1.95 5.72 15.86
CA ASP A 306 2.90 4.62 15.71
C ASP A 306 3.11 4.31 14.22
N VAL A 307 4.36 3.95 13.87
CA VAL A 307 4.70 3.50 12.52
C VAL A 307 4.83 1.97 12.52
N LEU A 308 3.95 1.30 11.78
CA LEU A 308 4.05 -0.13 11.53
C LEU A 308 4.94 -0.36 10.30
N LEU A 309 5.86 -1.32 10.40
CA LEU A 309 6.76 -1.71 9.31
C LEU A 309 6.78 -3.23 9.16
N VAL A 310 6.67 -3.73 7.93
CA VAL A 310 6.67 -5.17 7.66
C VAL A 310 8.07 -5.76 7.88
N ARG A 311 8.17 -6.61 8.91
CA ARG A 311 9.39 -7.38 9.22
C ARG A 311 9.46 -8.67 8.43
N ASP A 312 8.33 -9.38 8.37
CA ASP A 312 8.20 -10.69 7.76
C ASP A 312 7.18 -10.60 6.61
N GLY A 313 7.63 -11.00 5.43
CA GLY A 313 6.82 -10.92 4.22
C GLY A 313 7.74 -10.95 3.00
N THR A 314 7.33 -11.64 1.94
CA THR A 314 8.13 -11.76 0.72
C THR A 314 8.47 -10.39 0.10
N TYR A 315 7.54 -9.84 -0.67
CA TYR A 315 7.70 -8.56 -1.34
C TYR A 315 7.29 -7.37 -0.45
N LEU A 316 6.64 -7.61 0.69
CA LEU A 316 6.16 -6.53 1.55
C LEU A 316 7.18 -6.09 2.59
N VAL A 317 8.30 -6.80 2.79
CA VAL A 317 9.34 -6.38 3.73
C VAL A 317 9.79 -4.95 3.44
N GLY A 318 9.74 -4.11 4.47
CA GLY A 318 10.05 -2.68 4.41
C GLY A 318 8.86 -1.77 4.10
N GLU A 319 7.70 -2.29 3.70
CA GLU A 319 6.47 -1.51 3.62
C GLU A 319 6.13 -0.98 5.01
N SER A 320 5.72 0.29 5.10
CA SER A 320 5.34 0.90 6.35
C SER A 320 4.06 1.72 6.21
N ALA A 321 3.35 1.89 7.31
CA ALA A 321 2.17 2.71 7.41
C ALA A 321 2.08 3.36 8.79
N MET A 322 1.43 4.52 8.86
CA MET A 322 1.12 5.16 10.12
C MET A 322 -0.24 4.70 10.64
N VAL A 323 -0.32 4.46 11.94
CA VAL A 323 -1.58 4.24 12.66
C VAL A 323 -2.21 5.60 12.93
N MET A 324 -3.43 5.84 12.46
CA MET A 324 -4.15 7.08 12.70
C MET A 324 -5.09 6.97 13.91
N PRO A 325 -5.54 8.09 14.51
CA PRO A 325 -6.47 8.05 15.64
C PRO A 325 -7.75 7.25 15.37
N GLY A 326 -8.25 7.23 14.13
CA GLY A 326 -9.42 6.43 13.74
C GLY A 326 -9.15 4.94 13.53
N ASP A 327 -7.88 4.50 13.51
CA ASP A 327 -7.52 3.08 13.36
C ASP A 327 -7.52 2.32 14.70
N VAL A 328 -7.38 3.03 15.82
CA VAL A 328 -7.39 2.42 17.16
C VAL A 328 -8.83 2.32 17.72
N PRO A 329 -9.17 1.26 18.46
CA PRO A 329 -8.34 0.13 18.86
C PRO A 329 -8.07 -0.88 17.72
N LEU A 330 -6.86 -1.45 17.69
CA LEU A 330 -6.48 -2.55 16.80
C LEU A 330 -5.53 -3.54 17.49
N LEU A 331 -5.37 -4.72 16.89
CA LEU A 331 -4.22 -5.61 17.11
C LEU A 331 -3.42 -5.74 15.82
N PHE A 332 -2.15 -6.10 15.94
CA PHE A 332 -1.30 -6.32 14.78
C PHE A 332 -0.45 -7.59 14.90
N ALA A 333 -0.09 -8.18 13.77
CA ALA A 333 0.58 -9.46 13.68
C ALA A 333 2.05 -9.39 14.09
N GLY A 334 2.60 -10.52 14.56
CA GLY A 334 3.98 -10.63 15.02
C GLY A 334 5.01 -10.46 13.90
N GLY A 335 4.60 -10.58 12.63
CA GLY A 335 5.40 -10.28 11.44
C GLY A 335 5.60 -8.78 11.15
N LEU A 336 5.07 -7.89 11.99
CA LEU A 336 5.24 -6.45 11.89
C LEU A 336 6.08 -5.93 13.06
N TYR A 337 6.89 -4.91 12.76
CA TYR A 337 7.42 -4.02 13.77
C TYR A 337 6.46 -2.87 14.00
N ARG A 338 6.35 -2.44 15.25
CA ARG A 338 5.84 -1.12 15.62
C ARG A 338 7.00 -0.29 16.12
N PHE A 339 7.14 0.92 15.58
CA PHE A 339 8.06 1.95 16.06
C PHE A 339 7.24 3.12 16.62
N ARG A 340 7.52 3.49 17.88
CA ARG A 340 6.94 4.66 18.53
C ARG A 340 8.04 5.67 18.79
N VAL A 341 7.79 6.92 18.41
CA VAL A 341 8.66 8.02 18.76
C VAL A 341 8.39 8.43 20.20
N ILE A 342 9.44 8.48 21.01
CA ILE A 342 9.39 8.91 22.41
C ILE A 342 9.94 10.34 22.57
N ASP A 343 10.98 10.68 21.81
CA ASP A 343 11.59 12.00 21.82
C ASP A 343 11.43 12.70 20.47
N GLU A 344 10.37 13.50 20.34
CA GLU A 344 10.09 14.31 19.14
C GLU A 344 11.15 15.37 18.86
N SER A 345 12.02 15.71 19.84
CA SER A 345 13.13 16.64 19.60
C SER A 345 14.23 16.02 18.73
N GLN A 346 14.34 14.68 18.72
CA GLN A 346 15.27 13.93 17.88
C GLN A 346 14.65 13.46 16.58
N CYS A 347 13.39 13.00 16.60
CA CYS A 347 12.71 12.50 15.40
C CYS A 347 11.20 12.66 15.54
N SER A 348 10.51 13.26 14.56
CA SER A 348 9.04 13.26 14.53
C SER A 348 8.52 11.92 13.96
N PRO A 349 7.36 11.38 14.41
CA PRO A 349 6.79 10.16 13.82
C PRO A 349 6.53 10.29 12.31
N PHE A 350 6.17 11.48 11.84
CA PHE A 350 5.98 11.76 10.41
C PHE A 350 7.30 11.82 9.64
N LEU A 351 8.36 12.32 10.27
CA LEU A 351 9.69 12.26 9.69
C LEU A 351 10.17 10.80 9.60
N LEU A 352 9.98 10.02 10.65
CA LEU A 352 10.32 8.59 10.67
C LEU A 352 9.61 7.82 9.56
N LEU A 353 8.30 8.04 9.39
CA LEU A 353 7.54 7.48 8.28
C LEU A 353 8.16 7.87 6.94
N ALA A 354 8.43 9.15 6.70
CA ALA A 354 9.05 9.62 5.45
C ALA A 354 10.43 8.97 5.21
N MET A 355 11.25 8.80 6.24
CA MET A 355 12.56 8.16 6.14
C MET A 355 12.47 6.71 5.64
N PHE A 356 11.53 5.91 6.17
CA PHE A 356 11.32 4.53 5.72
C PHE A 356 10.92 4.42 4.25
N GLN A 357 10.39 5.50 3.68
CA GLN A 357 9.89 5.54 2.32
C GLN A 357 10.94 6.02 1.32
N THR A 358 12.09 6.51 1.81
CA THR A 358 13.18 6.91 0.93
C THR A 358 13.81 5.72 0.22
N ASP A 359 14.18 5.91 -1.04
CA ASP A 359 14.78 4.84 -1.86
C ASP A 359 16.03 4.25 -1.20
N ILE A 360 16.87 5.09 -0.60
CA ILE A 360 18.10 4.64 0.06
C ILE A 360 17.80 3.75 1.28
N VAL A 361 16.75 4.05 2.05
CA VAL A 361 16.34 3.22 3.20
C VAL A 361 15.70 1.92 2.73
N ARG A 362 14.82 1.97 1.72
CA ARG A 362 14.22 0.77 1.12
C ARG A 362 15.29 -0.16 0.53
N GLN A 363 16.28 0.39 -0.18
CA GLN A 363 17.41 -0.38 -0.71
C GLN A 363 18.21 -1.03 0.43
N GLN A 364 18.48 -0.32 1.52
CA GLN A 364 19.14 -0.88 2.70
C GLN A 364 18.33 -2.03 3.32
N ILE A 365 17.02 -1.90 3.47
CA ILE A 365 16.15 -2.96 3.99
C ILE A 365 16.22 -4.20 3.08
N ARG A 366 16.10 -4.02 1.76
CA ARG A 366 16.20 -5.11 0.77
C ARG A 366 17.55 -5.79 0.78
N SER A 367 18.64 -5.04 0.98
CA SER A 367 20.00 -5.59 1.04
C SER A 367 20.21 -6.51 2.26
N ARG A 368 19.41 -6.32 3.32
CA ARG A 368 19.44 -7.05 4.59
C ARG A 368 18.33 -8.11 4.70
N GLN A 369 17.43 -8.18 3.72
CA GLN A 369 16.38 -9.19 3.63
C GLN A 369 16.97 -10.56 3.27
N PHE A 370 16.51 -11.60 3.96
CA PHE A 370 16.89 -12.98 3.69
C PHE A 370 15.69 -13.91 3.86
N THR A 371 15.74 -15.06 3.19
CA THR A 371 14.71 -16.09 3.33
C THR A 371 14.99 -16.94 4.56
N ARG A 372 14.03 -16.96 5.49
CA ARG A 372 14.01 -17.87 6.63
C ARG A 372 13.04 -18.99 6.31
N ASP A 373 13.60 -20.14 5.92
CA ASP A 373 12.85 -21.31 5.45
C ASP A 373 11.99 -20.96 4.23
N ILE A 374 10.71 -20.60 4.44
CA ILE A 374 9.76 -20.24 3.39
C ILE A 374 9.39 -18.75 3.33
N ILE A 375 9.75 -17.96 4.35
CA ILE A 375 9.31 -16.56 4.48
C ILE A 375 10.53 -15.64 4.53
N ASP A 376 10.50 -14.59 3.71
CA ASP A 376 11.52 -13.55 3.79
C ASP A 376 11.32 -12.65 5.01
N THR A 377 12.43 -12.26 5.60
CA THR A 377 12.46 -11.39 6.77
C THR A 377 13.69 -10.49 6.75
N VAL A 378 13.58 -9.31 7.33
CA VAL A 378 14.74 -8.47 7.70
C VAL A 378 15.25 -8.79 9.11
N GLY A 379 14.40 -9.38 9.96
CA GLY A 379 14.69 -9.64 11.37
C GLY A 379 15.25 -8.41 12.10
N LYS A 380 16.15 -8.63 13.07
CA LYS A 380 16.80 -7.54 13.81
C LYS A 380 17.81 -6.72 12.99
N ARG A 381 18.09 -7.08 11.72
CA ARG A 381 18.97 -6.28 10.87
C ARG A 381 18.35 -4.94 10.47
N ILE A 382 17.05 -4.75 10.70
CA ILE A 382 16.40 -3.45 10.55
C ILE A 382 17.10 -2.36 11.38
N PHE A 383 17.69 -2.71 12.53
CA PHE A 383 18.39 -1.76 13.39
C PHE A 383 19.75 -1.32 12.82
N ASP A 384 20.29 -2.03 11.83
CA ASP A 384 21.50 -1.65 11.09
C ASP A 384 21.19 -0.68 9.93
N VAL A 385 19.92 -0.36 9.67
CA VAL A 385 19.51 0.54 8.59
C VAL A 385 19.76 1.98 9.01
N LEU A 386 20.42 2.73 8.15
CA LEU A 386 20.76 4.13 8.34
C LEU A 386 19.66 5.03 7.76
N LEU A 387 19.09 5.90 8.59
CA LEU A 387 18.10 6.90 8.19
C LEU A 387 18.79 8.22 7.81
N PRO A 388 18.48 8.81 6.64
CA PRO A 388 19.12 10.04 6.16
C PRO A 388 18.46 11.30 6.74
N PHE A 389 18.86 11.73 7.94
CA PHE A 389 18.37 12.98 8.51
C PHE A 389 18.99 14.19 7.81
N PRO A 390 18.20 15.16 7.30
CA PRO A 390 18.77 16.39 6.75
C PRO A 390 19.62 17.12 7.79
N ARG A 391 20.84 17.54 7.43
CA ARG A 391 21.69 18.32 8.36
C ARG A 391 21.06 19.66 8.70
N ASP A 392 20.35 20.26 7.74
CA ASP A 392 19.51 21.42 8.00
C ASP A 392 18.22 21.01 8.71
N LYS A 393 18.10 21.41 9.98
CA LYS A 393 16.93 21.15 10.81
C LYS A 393 15.65 21.80 10.25
N ALA A 394 15.76 22.87 9.48
CA ALA A 394 14.59 23.48 8.83
C ALA A 394 14.01 22.55 7.76
N ILE A 395 14.87 21.89 6.96
CA ILE A 395 14.46 20.90 5.95
C ILE A 395 13.81 19.70 6.64
N ALA A 396 14.41 19.19 7.73
CA ALA A 396 13.83 18.07 8.48
C ALA A 396 12.44 18.39 9.04
N LYS A 397 12.26 19.60 9.60
CA LYS A 397 10.95 20.08 10.10
C LYS A 397 9.95 20.25 8.97
N GLU A 398 10.38 20.74 7.82
CA GLU A 398 9.51 20.92 6.67
C GLU A 398 9.01 19.58 6.14
N ILE A 399 9.91 18.60 5.93
CA ILE A 399 9.53 17.24 5.53
C ILE A 399 8.53 16.63 6.52
N ALA A 400 8.79 16.76 7.82
CA ALA A 400 7.89 16.25 8.85
C ALA A 400 6.50 16.91 8.77
N ARG A 401 6.44 18.23 8.60
CA ARG A 401 5.21 19.02 8.47
C ARG A 401 4.45 18.64 7.20
N GLU A 402 5.14 18.54 6.07
CA GLU A 402 4.54 18.17 4.80
C GLU A 402 3.98 16.75 4.81
N THR A 403 4.71 15.82 5.40
CA THR A 403 4.28 14.43 5.58
C THR A 403 3.06 14.37 6.50
N ARG A 404 3.08 15.10 7.62
CA ARG A 404 1.94 15.20 8.54
C ARG A 404 0.68 15.67 7.84
N VAL A 405 0.76 16.81 7.15
CA VAL A 405 -0.38 17.37 6.42
C VAL A 405 -0.91 16.36 5.39
N ALA A 406 -0.03 15.69 4.67
CA ALA A 406 -0.46 14.71 3.67
C ALA A 406 -1.14 13.49 4.28
N ILE A 407 -0.58 12.92 5.35
CA ILE A 407 -1.13 11.72 6.01
C ILE A 407 -2.45 12.02 6.73
N GLU A 408 -2.52 13.11 7.50
CA GLU A 408 -3.77 13.52 8.16
C GLU A 408 -4.88 13.85 7.13
N ARG A 409 -4.52 14.45 5.99
CA ARG A 409 -5.48 14.71 4.91
C ARG A 409 -5.97 13.42 4.27
N ARG A 410 -5.08 12.46 4.01
CA ARG A 410 -5.47 11.14 3.47
C ARG A 410 -6.38 10.37 4.42
N ASP A 411 -6.13 10.45 5.73
CA ASP A 411 -6.99 9.89 6.76
C ASP A 411 -8.39 10.51 6.76
N ALA A 412 -8.48 11.84 6.70
CA ALA A 412 -9.76 12.54 6.60
C ALA A 412 -10.54 12.13 5.32
N LEU A 413 -9.85 12.01 4.18
CA LEU A 413 -10.47 11.54 2.93
C LEU A 413 -10.94 10.09 3.05
N ARG A 414 -10.18 9.22 3.73
CA ARG A 414 -10.59 7.83 4.01
C ARG A 414 -11.86 7.79 4.87
N GLY A 415 -12.06 8.73 5.79
CA GLY A 415 -13.32 8.92 6.52
C GLY A 415 -14.47 9.37 5.63
N MET A 416 -14.26 10.41 4.80
CA MET A 416 -15.30 10.93 3.88
C MET A 416 -15.80 9.89 2.88
N VAL A 417 -14.93 8.97 2.46
CA VAL A 417 -15.30 7.81 1.63
C VAL A 417 -16.40 6.97 2.30
N ASN A 418 -16.32 6.76 3.62
CA ASN A 418 -17.32 5.99 4.37
C ASN A 418 -18.63 6.73 4.47
N ASP A 419 -18.58 8.03 4.77
CA ASP A 419 -19.76 8.85 4.90
C ASP A 419 -20.52 8.95 3.58
N LEU A 420 -19.81 9.16 2.47
CA LEU A 420 -20.41 9.20 1.13
C LEU A 420 -21.03 7.87 0.74
N ALA A 421 -20.29 6.76 0.86
CA ALA A 421 -20.81 5.44 0.54
C ALA A 421 -22.00 5.04 1.44
N GLY A 422 -21.94 5.40 2.73
CA GLY A 422 -22.99 5.17 3.71
C GLY A 422 -24.25 6.02 3.49
N SER A 423 -24.11 7.23 2.92
CA SER A 423 -25.22 8.13 2.61
C SER A 423 -26.11 7.64 1.46
N VAL A 424 -25.66 6.64 0.70
CA VAL A 424 -26.45 6.03 -0.38
C VAL A 424 -27.47 5.08 0.23
N HIS A 425 -28.67 5.62 0.48
CA HIS A 425 -29.82 4.88 0.98
C HIS A 425 -30.70 4.37 -0.17
N PRO A 426 -31.54 3.34 0.06
CA PRO A 426 -32.52 2.94 -0.93
C PRO A 426 -33.53 4.08 -1.11
N PRO A 427 -34.08 4.27 -2.33
CA PRO A 427 -35.17 5.20 -2.58
C PRO A 427 -36.45 4.83 -1.83
#